data_AF-A0A1W1D531-F1
#
_entry.id   AF-A0A1W1D531-F1
#
_cell.length_a   1.000
_cell.length_b   1.000
_cell.length_c   1.000
_cell.angle_alpha   90.00
_cell.angle_beta   90.00
_cell.angle_gamma   90.00
#
_symmetry.space_group_name_H-M   'P 1'
#
loop_
_entity.id
_entity.type
_entity.pdbx_description
1 polymer ?
#
loop_
_entity_poly.entity_id
_entity_poly.type
_entity_poly.pdbx_seq_one_letter_code
_entity_poly.pdbx_strand_id
1 'polypeptide(L)'
;MDTTDIITKIENINIQKEITDFLQLAKDLNYDIEKIYEQSPIFINVSGGIILSTILLVMLMRSSLRKSKASTALKNLENPDLSFEDFQKNLAIIAEFLPKSNKKFRQQLSEVVNQHYKNQIHTLDDAQIDEKIDKLQAMAQTYKDLSIGAKKDKKLSETYKKFADGILDSKIYYEISNYIDTLYFNEQSVPYLEKIVAYANEMGADGVKIKDQLMERLQEFDFGASLEIFLFVRSLDPEKLGDIYDYCIKKQSELFEKNDAMISDEIIDYLMEHGHKEEMYQYIKNLTHSVHLKELSKKYFNQTPNENLDFAFIANKTEINHEIALEYKTYILDKITDHWKDKEYLATIIERENVANVAGHDEIRKVIERIDQINDEEEERVKIEEALEIAKNAQAIALEAKELAEGK
;
A
#
# COMPACT_ATOMS: atom_id res chain seq x y z
N MET A 1 2.17 -60.61 72.19
CA MET A 1 1.71 -59.46 71.39
C MET A 1 2.93 -58.67 71.01
N ASP A 2 3.17 -58.55 69.70
CA ASP A 2 4.35 -57.91 69.13
C ASP A 2 4.26 -56.39 69.36
N THR A 3 5.23 -55.82 70.05
CA THR A 3 5.30 -54.39 70.40
C THR A 3 5.29 -53.48 69.17
N THR A 4 5.74 -53.99 68.03
CA THR A 4 5.78 -53.27 66.74
C THR A 4 4.37 -52.96 66.21
N ASP A 5 3.42 -53.88 66.43
CA ASP A 5 2.04 -53.79 65.94
C ASP A 5 1.19 -52.83 66.80
N ILE A 6 1.56 -52.69 68.08
CA ILE A 6 0.97 -51.71 69.01
C ILE A 6 1.50 -50.30 68.72
N ILE A 7 2.81 -50.14 68.46
CA ILE A 7 3.41 -48.85 68.11
C ILE A 7 2.82 -48.30 66.81
N THR A 8 2.69 -49.14 65.77
CA THR A 8 2.11 -48.73 64.48
C THR A 8 0.63 -48.34 64.58
N LYS A 9 -0.15 -49.00 65.47
CA LYS A 9 -1.53 -48.60 65.75
C LYS A 9 -1.62 -47.30 66.56
N ILE A 10 -0.73 -47.10 67.53
CA ILE A 10 -0.66 -45.88 68.33
C ILE A 10 -0.26 -44.69 67.46
N GLU A 11 0.72 -44.86 66.56
CA GLU A 11 1.13 -43.82 65.60
C GLU A 11 0.00 -43.45 64.63
N ASN A 12 -0.73 -44.44 64.09
CA ASN A 12 -1.89 -44.17 63.22
C ASN A 12 -3.05 -43.48 63.95
N ILE A 13 -3.30 -43.82 65.22
CA ILE A 13 -4.31 -43.15 66.05
C ILE A 13 -3.89 -41.70 66.35
N ASN A 14 -2.60 -41.46 66.61
CA ASN A 14 -2.09 -40.11 66.85
C ASN A 14 -2.21 -39.23 65.59
N ILE A 15 -1.88 -39.77 64.42
CA ILE A 15 -2.01 -39.04 63.14
C ILE A 15 -3.49 -38.73 62.83
N GLN A 16 -4.41 -39.67 63.04
CA GLN A 16 -5.84 -39.40 62.83
C GLN A 16 -6.38 -38.35 63.79
N LYS A 17 -5.92 -38.35 65.05
CA LYS A 17 -6.28 -37.34 66.04
C LYS A 17 -5.74 -35.97 65.64
N GLU A 18 -4.48 -35.89 65.21
CA GLU A 18 -3.86 -34.65 64.72
C GLU A 18 -4.56 -34.07 63.49
N ILE A 19 -5.02 -34.91 62.56
CA ILE A 19 -5.81 -34.48 61.40
C ILE A 19 -7.20 -33.96 61.82
N THR A 20 -7.84 -34.61 62.79
CA THR A 20 -9.16 -34.21 63.29
C THR A 20 -9.06 -32.89 64.05
N ASP A 21 -8.04 -32.74 64.89
CA ASP A 21 -7.75 -31.51 65.64
C ASP A 21 -7.40 -30.34 64.69
N PHE A 22 -6.71 -30.61 63.57
CA PHE A 22 -6.46 -29.62 62.51
C PHE A 22 -7.75 -29.14 61.83
N LEU A 23 -8.63 -30.07 61.44
CA LEU A 23 -9.88 -29.72 60.77
C LEU A 23 -10.82 -28.95 61.69
N GLN A 24 -10.80 -29.26 62.99
CA GLN A 24 -11.56 -28.53 64.00
C GLN A 24 -11.00 -27.12 64.21
N LEU A 25 -9.67 -26.98 64.37
CA LEU A 25 -9.00 -25.69 64.49
C LEU A 25 -9.19 -24.81 63.24
N ALA A 26 -9.09 -25.40 62.05
CA ALA A 26 -9.32 -24.69 60.79
C ALA A 26 -10.76 -24.20 60.67
N LYS A 27 -11.73 -24.97 61.15
CA LYS A 27 -13.14 -24.58 61.16
C LYS A 27 -13.41 -23.48 62.19
N ASP A 28 -12.82 -23.57 63.38
CA ASP A 28 -12.98 -22.56 64.43
C ASP A 28 -12.33 -21.21 64.05
N LEU A 29 -11.30 -21.25 63.19
CA LEU A 29 -10.61 -20.07 62.63
C LEU A 29 -11.08 -19.67 61.22
N ASN A 30 -12.20 -20.21 60.74
CA ASN A 30 -12.79 -19.92 59.42
C ASN A 30 -11.81 -20.06 58.24
N TYR A 31 -10.93 -21.06 58.30
CA TYR A 31 -9.91 -21.37 57.30
C TYR A 31 -8.88 -20.26 57.05
N ASP A 32 -8.71 -19.33 58.01
CA ASP A 32 -7.68 -18.30 57.99
C ASP A 32 -6.29 -18.91 58.24
N ILE A 33 -5.54 -19.13 57.15
CA ILE A 33 -4.26 -19.87 57.14
C ILE A 33 -3.20 -19.19 58.03
N GLU A 34 -3.22 -17.86 58.13
CA GLU A 34 -2.26 -17.08 58.92
C GLU A 34 -2.48 -17.30 60.43
N LYS A 35 -3.74 -17.32 60.87
CA LYS A 35 -4.09 -17.58 62.28
C LYS A 35 -3.92 -19.03 62.69
N ILE A 36 -4.15 -19.98 61.78
CA ILE A 36 -3.90 -21.42 62.02
C ILE A 36 -2.39 -21.68 62.18
N TYR A 37 -1.56 -20.92 61.44
CA TYR A 37 -0.10 -21.02 61.46
C TYR A 37 0.53 -20.54 62.78
N GLU A 38 -0.02 -19.50 63.40
CA GLU A 38 0.50 -18.96 64.68
C GLU A 38 0.31 -19.90 65.89
N GLN A 39 -0.64 -20.83 65.83
CA GLN A 39 -1.09 -21.57 67.02
C GLN A 39 -0.49 -22.99 67.19
N SER A 40 0.25 -23.55 66.24
CA SER A 40 1.02 -24.79 66.53
C SER A 40 2.15 -25.13 65.53
N PRO A 41 3.38 -25.39 66.03
CA PRO A 41 4.55 -25.73 65.20
C PRO A 41 4.50 -27.09 64.49
N ILE A 42 3.69 -28.05 64.97
CA ILE A 42 3.58 -29.39 64.37
C ILE A 42 2.83 -29.31 63.01
N PHE A 43 1.97 -28.31 62.83
CA PHE A 43 1.15 -28.13 61.62
C PHE A 43 1.92 -27.60 60.40
N ILE A 44 3.19 -27.23 60.54
CA ILE A 44 4.06 -26.85 59.40
C ILE A 44 4.17 -28.02 58.40
N ASN A 45 4.22 -29.26 58.90
CA ASN A 45 4.30 -30.45 58.05
C ASN A 45 2.97 -30.82 57.38
N VAL A 46 1.84 -30.62 58.08
CA VAL A 46 0.49 -30.94 57.58
C VAL A 46 0.01 -29.91 56.56
N SER A 47 0.16 -28.62 56.85
CA SER A 47 -0.19 -27.53 55.92
C SER A 47 0.68 -27.55 54.65
N GLY A 48 1.99 -27.80 54.79
CA GLY A 48 2.89 -28.02 53.66
C GLY A 48 2.47 -29.21 52.77
N GLY A 49 2.03 -30.32 53.37
CA GLY A 49 1.51 -31.48 52.65
C GLY A 49 0.24 -31.20 51.85
N ILE A 50 -0.70 -30.42 52.41
CA ILE A 50 -1.93 -30.01 51.72
C ILE A 50 -1.61 -29.12 50.51
N ILE A 51 -0.70 -28.15 50.66
CA ILE A 51 -0.27 -27.27 49.56
C ILE A 51 0.39 -28.09 48.45
N LEU A 52 1.33 -28.99 48.79
CA LEU A 52 1.98 -29.88 47.83
C LEU A 52 0.98 -30.78 47.10
N SER A 53 0.02 -31.37 47.82
CA SER A 53 -1.02 -32.22 47.22
C SER A 53 -1.90 -31.43 46.25
N THR A 54 -2.25 -30.18 46.59
CA THR A 54 -3.05 -29.29 45.74
C THR A 54 -2.30 -28.90 44.48
N ILE A 55 -1.02 -28.54 44.61
CA ILE A 55 -0.13 -28.28 43.47
C ILE A 55 -0.04 -29.50 42.55
N LEU A 56 0.11 -30.71 43.13
CA LEU A 56 0.17 -31.96 42.37
C LEU A 56 -1.14 -32.23 41.62
N LEU A 57 -2.28 -32.02 42.28
CA LEU A 57 -3.61 -32.22 41.72
C LEU A 57 -3.86 -31.24 40.56
N VAL A 58 -3.49 -29.97 40.73
CA VAL A 58 -3.53 -28.95 39.67
C VAL A 58 -2.61 -29.34 38.49
N MET A 59 -1.39 -29.82 38.76
CA MET A 59 -0.46 -30.28 37.71
C MET A 59 -1.02 -31.49 36.94
N LEU A 60 -1.59 -32.48 37.63
CA LEU A 60 -2.21 -33.66 37.03
C LEU A 60 -3.46 -33.30 36.22
N MET A 61 -4.34 -32.45 36.74
CA MET A 61 -5.51 -31.94 36.01
C MET A 61 -5.08 -31.19 34.76
N ARG A 62 -4.10 -30.28 34.87
CA ARG A 62 -3.56 -29.54 33.72
C ARG A 62 -2.95 -30.47 32.66
N SER A 63 -2.24 -31.52 33.06
CA SER A 63 -1.69 -32.52 32.14
C SER A 63 -2.78 -33.34 31.46
N SER A 64 -3.83 -33.74 32.20
CA SER A 64 -4.97 -34.49 31.68
C SER A 64 -5.76 -33.69 30.65
N LEU A 65 -6.06 -32.42 30.97
CA LEU A 65 -6.75 -31.50 30.07
C LEU A 65 -5.98 -31.29 28.76
N ARG A 66 -4.65 -31.10 28.82
CA ARG A 66 -3.82 -30.97 27.60
C ARG A 66 -3.87 -32.22 26.74
N LYS A 67 -3.80 -33.41 27.34
CA LYS A 67 -3.89 -34.69 26.63
C LYS A 67 -5.26 -34.86 25.96
N SER A 68 -6.33 -34.53 26.68
CA SER A 68 -7.70 -34.58 26.14
C SER A 68 -7.85 -33.64 24.94
N LYS A 69 -7.43 -32.37 25.06
CA LYS A 69 -7.46 -31.41 23.95
C LYS A 69 -6.67 -31.88 22.73
N ALA A 70 -5.46 -32.38 22.93
CA ALA A 70 -4.64 -32.89 21.83
C ALA A 70 -5.24 -34.14 21.16
N SER A 71 -5.92 -35.02 21.92
CA SER A 71 -6.62 -36.17 21.37
C SER A 71 -7.85 -35.78 20.57
N THR A 72 -8.61 -34.78 21.04
CA THR A 72 -9.73 -34.22 20.28
C THR A 72 -9.24 -33.55 19.00
N ALA A 73 -8.16 -32.76 19.08
CA ALA A 73 -7.55 -32.13 17.91
C ALA A 73 -7.10 -33.16 16.88
N LEU A 74 -6.43 -34.24 17.31
CA LEU A 74 -6.03 -35.33 16.41
C LEU A 74 -7.22 -35.98 15.72
N LYS A 75 -8.31 -36.23 16.45
CA LYS A 75 -9.54 -36.81 15.87
C LYS A 75 -10.18 -35.86 14.85
N ASN A 76 -10.16 -34.55 15.11
CA ASN A 76 -10.69 -33.57 14.17
C ASN A 76 -9.92 -33.56 12.85
N LEU A 77 -8.60 -33.80 12.89
CA LEU A 77 -7.76 -33.87 11.68
C LEU A 77 -8.07 -35.08 10.79
N GLU A 78 -8.76 -36.10 11.29
CA GLU A 78 -9.22 -37.23 10.47
C GLU A 78 -10.40 -36.85 9.56
N ASN A 79 -11.03 -35.69 9.79
CA ASN A 79 -12.10 -35.18 8.93
C ASN A 79 -11.51 -34.63 7.61
N PRO A 80 -11.84 -35.22 6.44
CA PRO A 80 -11.33 -34.73 5.16
C PRO A 80 -11.85 -33.35 4.77
N ASP A 81 -13.03 -32.95 5.27
CA ASP A 81 -13.69 -31.69 4.93
C ASP A 81 -13.33 -30.55 5.90
N LEU A 82 -12.24 -30.71 6.65
CA LEU A 82 -11.80 -29.72 7.62
C LEU A 82 -11.28 -28.48 6.90
N SER A 83 -11.78 -27.30 7.29
CA SER A 83 -11.30 -26.01 6.77
C SER A 83 -9.80 -25.85 7.02
N PHE A 84 -9.14 -25.03 6.19
CA PHE A 84 -7.72 -24.76 6.35
C PHE A 84 -7.40 -24.18 7.73
N GLU A 85 -8.21 -23.23 8.20
CA GLU A 85 -8.04 -22.56 9.49
C GLU A 85 -8.22 -23.54 10.66
N ASP A 86 -9.24 -24.40 10.60
CA ASP A 86 -9.45 -25.42 11.63
C ASP A 86 -8.34 -26.48 11.61
N PHE A 87 -7.84 -26.85 10.43
CA PHE A 87 -6.71 -27.77 10.30
C PHE A 87 -5.46 -27.20 10.96
N GLN A 88 -5.09 -25.96 10.64
CA GLN A 88 -3.95 -25.26 11.26
C GLN A 88 -4.12 -25.14 12.77
N LYS A 89 -5.31 -24.76 13.24
CA LYS A 89 -5.61 -24.62 14.67
C LYS A 89 -5.45 -25.94 15.42
N ASN A 90 -5.94 -27.05 14.85
CA ASN A 90 -5.78 -28.36 15.47
C ASN A 90 -4.30 -28.80 15.49
N LEU A 91 -3.54 -28.53 14.43
CA LEU A 91 -2.10 -28.81 14.40
C LEU A 91 -1.31 -27.98 15.42
N ALA A 92 -1.64 -26.71 15.61
CA ALA A 92 -0.99 -25.86 16.61
C ALA A 92 -1.19 -26.42 18.04
N ILE A 93 -2.42 -26.84 18.37
CA ILE A 93 -2.73 -27.51 19.65
C ILE A 93 -1.88 -28.78 19.83
N ILE A 94 -1.70 -29.55 18.75
CA ILE A 94 -0.90 -30.76 18.76
C ILE A 94 0.59 -30.45 18.95
N ALA A 95 1.12 -29.42 18.28
CA ALA A 95 2.51 -29.01 18.37
C ALA A 95 2.92 -28.70 19.82
N GLU A 96 2.07 -27.98 20.56
CA GLU A 96 2.30 -27.68 21.98
C GLU A 96 2.35 -28.93 22.88
N PHE A 97 1.56 -29.97 22.55
CA PHE A 97 1.50 -31.21 23.31
C PHE A 97 2.60 -32.21 22.93
N LEU A 98 3.11 -32.14 21.70
CA LEU A 98 4.00 -33.13 21.10
C LEU A 98 5.26 -33.47 21.94
N PRO A 99 5.94 -32.53 22.63
CA PRO A 99 7.09 -32.84 23.48
C PRO A 99 6.81 -33.84 24.61
N LYS A 100 5.56 -33.84 25.11
CA LYS A 100 5.07 -34.68 26.21
C LYS A 100 4.27 -35.90 25.73
N SER A 101 4.08 -36.05 24.42
CA SER A 101 3.33 -37.14 23.81
C SER A 101 4.06 -38.49 23.88
N ASN A 102 3.30 -39.58 23.88
CA ASN A 102 3.82 -40.95 23.81
C ASN A 102 4.01 -41.41 22.35
N LYS A 103 4.65 -42.58 22.17
CA LYS A 103 4.96 -43.14 20.82
C LYS A 103 3.70 -43.40 19.99
N LYS A 104 2.63 -43.93 20.60
CA LYS A 104 1.36 -44.24 19.90
C LYS A 104 0.73 -42.99 19.30
N PHE A 105 0.66 -41.89 20.06
CA PHE A 105 0.11 -40.62 19.60
C PHE A 105 0.89 -40.07 18.39
N ARG A 106 2.22 -40.16 18.42
CA ARG A 106 3.09 -39.71 17.32
C ARG A 106 2.89 -40.51 16.04
N GLN A 107 2.69 -41.83 16.16
CA GLN A 107 2.42 -42.70 15.01
C GLN A 107 1.09 -42.32 14.34
N GLN A 108 0.02 -42.17 15.13
CA GLN A 108 -1.28 -41.75 14.61
C GLN A 108 -1.22 -40.36 13.96
N LEU A 109 -0.53 -39.40 14.60
CA LEU A 109 -0.34 -38.07 14.02
C LEU A 109 0.40 -38.13 12.68
N SER A 110 1.45 -38.95 12.58
CA SER A 110 2.20 -39.07 11.33
C SER A 110 1.35 -39.60 10.18
N GLU A 111 0.44 -40.53 10.43
CA GLU A 111 -0.45 -41.10 9.42
C GLU A 111 -1.42 -40.04 8.89
N VAL A 112 -2.12 -39.36 9.80
CA VAL A 112 -3.10 -38.32 9.46
C VAL A 112 -2.42 -37.14 8.74
N VAL A 113 -1.33 -36.61 9.30
CA VAL A 113 -0.67 -35.42 8.73
C VAL A 113 -0.11 -35.68 7.34
N ASN A 114 0.48 -36.85 7.10
CA ASN A 114 1.03 -37.18 5.77
C ASN A 114 -0.08 -37.34 4.71
N GLN A 115 -1.24 -37.86 5.11
CA GLN A 115 -2.38 -38.00 4.20
C GLN A 115 -2.99 -36.65 3.81
N HIS A 116 -3.10 -35.73 4.77
CA HIS A 116 -3.80 -34.46 4.56
C HIS A 116 -2.91 -33.30 4.11
N TYR A 117 -1.58 -33.41 4.23
CA TYR A 117 -0.64 -32.35 3.79
C TYR A 117 -0.92 -31.84 2.37
N LYS A 118 -1.05 -32.74 1.39
CA LYS A 118 -1.29 -32.35 -0.01
C LYS A 118 -2.68 -31.75 -0.21
N ASN A 119 -3.70 -32.33 0.43
CA ASN A 119 -5.08 -31.85 0.30
C ASN A 119 -5.22 -30.42 0.81
N GLN A 120 -4.52 -30.07 1.90
CA GLN A 120 -4.55 -28.73 2.48
C GLN A 120 -3.81 -27.70 1.61
N ILE A 121 -2.84 -28.12 0.81
CA ILE A 121 -2.26 -27.26 -0.21
C ILE A 121 -3.27 -27.02 -1.34
N HIS A 122 -3.97 -28.08 -1.79
CA HIS A 122 -4.98 -27.98 -2.85
C HIS A 122 -6.18 -27.11 -2.49
N THR A 123 -6.54 -27.00 -1.20
CA THR A 123 -7.62 -26.08 -0.78
C THR A 123 -7.29 -24.61 -1.02
N LEU A 124 -6.02 -24.28 -1.33
CA LEU A 124 -5.58 -22.93 -1.64
C LEU A 124 -5.51 -22.66 -3.14
N ASP A 125 -5.81 -23.63 -4.02
CA ASP A 125 -5.57 -23.49 -5.47
C ASP A 125 -6.30 -22.26 -6.05
N ASP A 126 -7.52 -21.98 -5.59
CA ASP A 126 -8.36 -20.85 -6.03
C ASP A 126 -8.17 -19.55 -5.22
N ALA A 127 -7.32 -19.55 -4.19
CA ALA A 127 -7.09 -18.37 -3.36
C ALA A 127 -6.25 -17.30 -4.10
N GLN A 128 -6.41 -16.03 -3.71
CA GLN A 128 -5.58 -14.94 -4.21
C GLN A 128 -4.14 -15.08 -3.69
N ILE A 129 -3.18 -14.45 -4.39
CA ILE A 129 -1.75 -14.66 -4.10
C ILE A 129 -1.36 -14.18 -2.70
N ASP A 130 -1.98 -13.10 -2.20
CA ASP A 130 -1.74 -12.60 -0.85
C ASP A 130 -2.19 -13.59 0.22
N GLU A 131 -3.40 -14.12 0.06
CA GLU A 131 -3.95 -15.17 0.93
C GLU A 131 -3.12 -16.45 0.86
N LYS A 132 -2.67 -16.85 -0.34
CA LYS A 132 -1.77 -18.00 -0.55
C LYS A 132 -0.47 -17.81 0.23
N ILE A 133 0.19 -16.65 0.12
CA ILE A 133 1.43 -16.35 0.85
C ILE A 133 1.19 -16.48 2.37
N ASP A 134 0.17 -15.81 2.91
CA ASP A 134 -0.13 -15.82 4.35
C ASP A 134 -0.42 -17.22 4.88
N LYS A 135 -1.31 -17.95 4.19
CA LYS A 135 -1.72 -19.29 4.61
C LYS A 135 -0.55 -20.28 4.52
N LEU A 136 0.25 -20.22 3.45
CA LEU A 136 1.41 -21.10 3.30
C LEU A 136 2.52 -20.77 4.32
N GLN A 137 2.78 -19.49 4.63
CA GLN A 137 3.71 -19.11 5.69
C GLN A 137 3.24 -19.62 7.07
N ALA A 138 1.95 -19.48 7.39
CA ALA A 138 1.37 -20.01 8.62
C ALA A 138 1.49 -21.54 8.69
N MET A 139 1.21 -22.24 7.59
CA MET A 139 1.35 -23.69 7.49
C MET A 139 2.80 -24.14 7.69
N ALA A 140 3.76 -23.47 7.04
CA ALA A 140 5.18 -23.76 7.21
C ALA A 140 5.63 -23.58 8.66
N GLN A 141 5.18 -22.51 9.33
CA GLN A 141 5.49 -22.26 10.74
C GLN A 141 4.89 -23.35 11.65
N THR A 142 3.64 -23.76 11.43
CA THR A 142 3.03 -24.88 12.15
C THR A 142 3.84 -26.18 12.00
N TYR A 143 4.32 -26.50 10.79
CA TYR A 143 5.17 -27.67 10.57
C TYR A 143 6.56 -27.56 11.22
N LYS A 144 7.12 -26.35 11.27
CA LYS A 144 8.36 -26.08 12.01
C LYS A 144 8.16 -26.33 13.51
N ASP A 145 7.04 -25.90 14.07
CA ASP A 145 6.71 -26.13 15.48
C ASP A 145 6.46 -27.61 15.78
N LEU A 146 5.79 -28.33 14.88
CA LEU A 146 5.65 -29.79 14.95
C LEU A 146 7.01 -30.48 14.88
N SER A 147 7.93 -30.04 14.02
CA SER A 147 9.29 -30.59 13.93
C SER A 147 10.03 -30.43 15.26
N ILE A 148 9.96 -29.24 15.87
CA ILE A 148 10.56 -28.93 17.17
C ILE A 148 9.93 -29.77 18.28
N GLY A 149 8.60 -29.89 18.28
CA GLY A 149 7.87 -30.70 19.26
C GLY A 149 8.17 -32.19 19.15
N ALA A 150 8.48 -32.66 17.93
CA ALA A 150 8.78 -34.04 17.62
C ALA A 150 10.23 -34.45 17.90
N LYS A 151 11.13 -33.58 18.39
CA LYS A 151 12.58 -33.84 18.57
C LYS A 151 12.98 -35.21 19.14
N LYS A 152 12.17 -35.80 20.05
CA LYS A 152 12.44 -37.16 20.61
C LYS A 152 12.22 -38.31 19.59
N ASP A 153 11.51 -38.05 18.50
CA ASP A 153 11.29 -38.93 17.37
C ASP A 153 11.96 -38.28 16.13
N LYS A 154 13.23 -38.66 15.91
CA LYS A 154 14.07 -38.04 14.88
C LYS A 154 13.44 -38.13 13.49
N LYS A 155 12.85 -39.29 13.13
CA LYS A 155 12.22 -39.50 11.83
C LYS A 155 11.05 -38.54 11.64
N LEU A 156 10.18 -38.42 12.64
CA LEU A 156 9.02 -37.54 12.58
C LEU A 156 9.43 -36.06 12.52
N SER A 157 10.41 -35.67 13.33
CA SER A 157 10.97 -34.32 13.35
C SER A 157 11.55 -33.92 11.99
N GLU A 158 12.31 -34.82 11.35
CA GLU A 158 12.86 -34.61 10.01
C GLU A 158 11.77 -34.53 8.93
N THR A 159 10.72 -35.35 9.00
CA THR A 159 9.59 -35.28 8.06
C THR A 159 8.89 -33.92 8.12
N TYR A 160 8.55 -33.44 9.32
CA TYR A 160 7.88 -32.13 9.45
C TYR A 160 8.79 -30.97 9.07
N LYS A 161 10.10 -31.09 9.33
CA LYS A 161 11.06 -30.11 8.83
C LYS A 161 11.03 -30.05 7.30
N LYS A 162 11.06 -31.20 6.62
CA LYS A 162 10.97 -31.27 5.15
C LYS A 162 9.67 -30.68 4.60
N PHE A 163 8.55 -30.82 5.31
CA PHE A 163 7.29 -30.18 4.92
C PHE A 163 7.37 -28.66 5.05
N ALA A 164 7.88 -28.15 6.17
CA ALA A 164 8.06 -26.71 6.37
C ALA A 164 8.99 -26.11 5.30
N ASP A 165 10.18 -26.69 5.12
CA ASP A 165 11.16 -26.24 4.14
C ASP A 165 10.59 -26.35 2.71
N GLY A 166 9.89 -27.44 2.37
CA GLY A 166 9.26 -27.62 1.06
C GLY A 166 8.14 -26.62 0.74
N ILE A 167 7.41 -26.13 1.74
CA ILE A 167 6.41 -25.08 1.56
C ILE A 167 7.11 -23.75 1.23
N LEU A 168 8.10 -23.36 2.04
CA LEU A 168 8.80 -22.07 1.92
C LEU A 168 9.65 -22.00 0.64
N ASP A 169 10.47 -23.03 0.40
CA ASP A 169 11.51 -22.99 -0.64
C ASP A 169 10.96 -23.29 -2.03
N SER A 170 9.85 -24.04 -2.12
CA SER A 170 9.35 -24.53 -3.41
C SER A 170 7.91 -24.12 -3.70
N LYS A 171 6.98 -24.25 -2.75
CA LYS A 171 5.56 -24.00 -3.06
C LYS A 171 5.22 -22.52 -3.11
N ILE A 172 5.60 -21.72 -2.11
CA ILE A 172 5.32 -20.27 -2.14
C ILE A 172 6.03 -19.63 -3.33
N TYR A 173 7.31 -19.95 -3.55
CA TYR A 173 8.05 -19.46 -4.71
C TYR A 173 7.34 -19.81 -6.03
N TYR A 174 6.86 -21.05 -6.20
CA TYR A 174 6.13 -21.46 -7.40
C TYR A 174 4.83 -20.69 -7.61
N GLU A 175 4.03 -20.48 -6.56
CA GLU A 175 2.80 -19.68 -6.65
C GLU A 175 3.09 -18.21 -7.02
N ILE A 176 4.11 -17.61 -6.38
CA ILE A 176 4.54 -16.24 -6.68
C ILE A 176 5.03 -16.13 -8.12
N SER A 177 5.89 -17.06 -8.55
CA SER A 177 6.48 -17.05 -9.90
C SER A 177 5.40 -17.16 -10.98
N ASN A 178 4.45 -18.10 -10.83
CA ASN A 178 3.31 -18.22 -11.74
C ASN A 178 2.41 -16.97 -11.75
N TYR A 179 2.21 -16.35 -10.59
CA TYR A 179 1.42 -15.14 -10.48
C TYR A 179 2.11 -13.99 -11.23
N ILE A 180 3.42 -13.79 -11.04
CA ILE A 180 4.21 -12.76 -11.73
C ILE A 180 4.16 -12.93 -13.26
N ASP A 181 4.26 -14.16 -13.76
CA ASP A 181 4.20 -14.45 -15.20
C ASP A 181 2.86 -14.06 -15.83
N THR A 182 1.78 -14.10 -15.04
CA THR A 182 0.41 -13.78 -15.49
C THR A 182 -0.11 -12.45 -14.96
N LEU A 183 0.76 -11.69 -14.27
CA LEU A 183 0.37 -10.46 -13.59
C LEU A 183 -0.01 -9.39 -14.60
N TYR A 184 -1.20 -8.83 -14.39
CA TYR A 184 -1.64 -7.61 -15.05
C TYR A 184 -1.35 -6.42 -14.14
N PHE A 185 -0.38 -5.58 -14.52
CA PHE A 185 0.02 -4.42 -13.73
C PHE A 185 -1.02 -3.32 -13.86
N ASN A 186 -1.77 -3.11 -12.78
CA ASN A 186 -2.76 -2.05 -12.61
C ASN A 186 -2.87 -1.66 -11.13
N GLU A 187 -3.64 -0.62 -10.80
CA GLU A 187 -3.82 -0.16 -9.42
C GLU A 187 -4.32 -1.28 -8.47
N GLN A 188 -5.17 -2.19 -8.96
CA GLN A 188 -5.70 -3.30 -8.17
C GLN A 188 -4.65 -4.36 -7.84
N SER A 189 -3.56 -4.44 -8.62
CA SER A 189 -2.46 -5.38 -8.41
C SER A 189 -1.47 -4.94 -7.33
N VAL A 190 -1.49 -3.66 -6.94
CA VAL A 190 -0.51 -3.08 -5.99
C VAL A 190 -0.47 -3.81 -4.66
N PRO A 191 -1.59 -4.11 -3.97
CA PRO A 191 -1.54 -4.84 -2.70
C PRO A 191 -0.89 -6.22 -2.81
N TYR A 192 -1.08 -6.90 -3.93
CA TYR A 192 -0.44 -8.20 -4.20
C TYR A 192 1.07 -8.06 -4.40
N LEU A 193 1.51 -7.03 -5.13
CA LEU A 193 2.93 -6.73 -5.28
C LEU A 193 3.60 -6.35 -3.97
N GLU A 194 2.96 -5.52 -3.15
CA GLU A 194 3.45 -5.17 -1.81
C GLU A 194 3.66 -6.44 -0.98
N LYS A 195 2.72 -7.39 -1.05
CA LYS A 195 2.82 -8.67 -0.35
C LYS A 195 3.97 -9.53 -0.86
N ILE A 196 4.13 -9.63 -2.18
CA ILE A 196 5.20 -10.39 -2.83
C ILE A 196 6.57 -9.80 -2.47
N VAL A 197 6.71 -8.47 -2.52
CA VAL A 197 7.96 -7.78 -2.18
C VAL A 197 8.28 -7.93 -0.69
N ALA A 198 7.28 -7.82 0.19
CA ALA A 198 7.46 -8.07 1.62
C ALA A 198 7.97 -9.51 1.87
N TYR A 199 7.35 -10.51 1.24
CA TYR A 199 7.81 -11.90 1.33
C TYR A 199 9.25 -12.08 0.80
N ALA A 200 9.55 -11.50 -0.37
CA ALA A 200 10.89 -11.58 -0.95
C ALA A 200 11.95 -10.97 -0.03
N ASN A 201 11.64 -9.86 0.66
CA ASN A 201 12.56 -9.24 1.63
C ASN A 201 12.88 -10.17 2.81
N GLU A 202 11.92 -10.98 3.26
CA GLU A 202 12.14 -11.95 4.36
C GLU A 202 13.02 -13.14 3.95
N MET A 203 13.04 -13.50 2.67
CA MET A 203 13.72 -14.70 2.14
C MET A 203 15.21 -14.50 1.79
N GLY A 204 15.75 -13.28 1.88
CA GLY A 204 17.15 -13.00 1.60
C GLY A 204 17.55 -13.36 0.16
N ALA A 205 18.49 -14.30 -0.01
CA ALA A 205 19.06 -14.64 -1.32
C ALA A 205 18.04 -15.21 -2.32
N ASP A 206 17.07 -16.02 -1.87
CA ASP A 206 16.01 -16.53 -2.74
C ASP A 206 14.95 -15.48 -3.07
N GLY A 207 14.81 -14.46 -2.21
CA GLY A 207 13.99 -13.29 -2.48
C GLY A 207 14.48 -12.46 -3.66
N VAL A 208 15.79 -12.48 -3.94
CA VAL A 208 16.37 -11.78 -5.10
C VAL A 208 15.77 -12.30 -6.41
N LYS A 209 15.60 -13.62 -6.55
CA LYS A 209 15.01 -14.22 -7.77
C LYS A 209 13.59 -13.74 -8.04
N ILE A 210 12.79 -13.58 -6.98
CA ILE A 210 11.41 -13.07 -7.09
C ILE A 210 11.41 -11.63 -7.57
N LYS A 211 12.30 -10.79 -7.01
CA LYS A 211 12.44 -9.38 -7.41
C LYS A 211 12.97 -9.25 -8.84
N ASP A 212 13.94 -10.08 -9.23
CA ASP A 212 14.48 -10.10 -10.58
C ASP A 212 13.40 -10.45 -11.60
N GLN A 213 12.57 -11.47 -11.33
CA GLN A 213 11.44 -11.83 -12.20
C GLN A 213 10.41 -10.69 -12.30
N LEU A 214 10.07 -10.03 -11.19
CA LEU A 214 9.21 -8.84 -11.22
C LEU A 214 9.78 -7.73 -12.09
N MET A 215 11.08 -7.47 -11.95
CA MET A 215 11.79 -6.44 -12.71
C MET A 215 11.82 -6.78 -14.20
N GLU A 216 12.07 -8.03 -14.56
CA GLU A 216 12.01 -8.51 -15.96
C GLU A 216 10.64 -8.28 -16.57
N ARG A 217 9.56 -8.63 -15.85
CA ARG A 217 8.19 -8.36 -16.31
C ARG A 217 7.92 -6.87 -16.48
N LEU A 218 8.33 -6.04 -15.53
CA LEU A 218 8.16 -4.58 -15.62
C LEU A 218 8.90 -3.96 -16.82
N GLN A 219 10.05 -4.52 -17.20
CA GLN A 219 10.83 -4.05 -18.35
C GLN A 219 10.17 -4.30 -19.70
N GLU A 220 9.19 -5.20 -19.78
CA GLU A 220 8.48 -5.50 -21.03
C GLU A 220 7.45 -4.42 -21.40
N PHE A 221 7.03 -3.58 -20.44
CA PHE A 221 5.98 -2.60 -20.66
C PHE A 221 6.53 -1.27 -21.19
N ASP A 222 5.80 -0.69 -22.13
CA ASP A 222 5.96 0.70 -22.50
C ASP A 222 5.10 1.58 -21.59
N PHE A 223 5.77 2.31 -20.69
CA PHE A 223 5.14 3.19 -19.70
C PHE A 223 4.43 4.38 -20.36
N GLY A 224 4.79 4.74 -21.59
CA GLY A 224 4.15 5.81 -22.35
C GLY A 224 2.91 5.34 -23.12
N ALA A 225 2.71 4.03 -23.28
CA ALA A 225 1.64 3.50 -24.16
C ALA A 225 0.35 3.10 -23.42
N SER A 226 0.39 2.87 -22.11
CA SER A 226 -0.74 2.35 -21.34
C SER A 226 -1.10 3.24 -20.16
N LEU A 227 -2.33 3.74 -20.15
CA LEU A 227 -2.89 4.49 -19.02
C LEU A 227 -2.91 3.65 -17.74
N GLU A 228 -3.22 2.35 -17.82
CA GLU A 228 -3.27 1.49 -16.64
C GLU A 228 -1.90 1.31 -16.00
N ILE A 229 -0.83 1.19 -16.80
CA ILE A 229 0.55 1.18 -16.29
C ILE A 229 0.90 2.55 -15.70
N PHE A 230 0.49 3.63 -16.35
CA PHE A 230 0.74 4.98 -15.85
C PHE A 230 0.10 5.22 -14.48
N LEU A 231 -1.15 4.79 -14.29
CA LEU A 231 -1.88 4.86 -13.03
C LEU A 231 -1.31 3.90 -11.99
N PHE A 232 -0.94 2.70 -12.40
CA PHE A 232 -0.24 1.73 -11.57
C PHE A 232 0.99 2.36 -10.91
N VAL A 233 1.87 3.00 -11.67
CA VAL A 233 3.07 3.67 -11.13
C VAL A 233 2.70 4.76 -10.10
N ARG A 234 1.67 5.55 -10.38
CA ARG A 234 1.21 6.61 -9.47
C ARG A 234 0.60 6.09 -8.16
N SER A 235 0.15 4.83 -8.16
CA SER A 235 -0.43 4.18 -6.98
C SER A 235 0.60 3.45 -6.09
N LEU A 236 1.88 3.42 -6.48
CA LEU A 236 2.93 2.70 -5.74
C LEU A 236 3.34 3.44 -4.46
N ASP A 237 3.61 2.66 -3.40
CA ASP A 237 4.14 3.15 -2.13
C ASP A 237 5.66 2.94 -2.04
N PRO A 238 6.47 4.01 -1.93
CA PRO A 238 7.93 3.90 -1.86
C PRO A 238 8.42 3.09 -0.65
N GLU A 239 7.72 3.15 0.49
CA GLU A 239 8.16 2.47 1.72
C GLU A 239 8.02 0.95 1.62
N LYS A 240 7.09 0.48 0.79
CA LYS A 240 6.78 -0.95 0.65
C LYS A 240 7.48 -1.61 -0.53
N LEU A 241 7.75 -0.86 -1.60
CA LEU A 241 8.21 -1.41 -2.87
C LEU A 241 9.69 -1.12 -3.18
N GLY A 242 10.33 -0.16 -2.51
CA GLY A 242 11.78 0.09 -2.60
C GLY A 242 12.27 0.20 -4.05
N ASP A 243 13.23 -0.64 -4.44
CA ASP A 243 13.85 -0.62 -5.77
C ASP A 243 12.84 -0.75 -6.93
N ILE A 244 11.71 -1.44 -6.73
CA ILE A 244 10.64 -1.56 -7.73
C ILE A 244 9.97 -0.21 -7.95
N TYR A 245 9.69 0.53 -6.88
CA TYR A 245 9.15 1.88 -6.95
C TYR A 245 10.12 2.82 -7.68
N ASP A 246 11.40 2.80 -7.28
CA ASP A 246 12.43 3.67 -7.87
C ASP A 246 12.57 3.45 -9.38
N TYR A 247 12.52 2.19 -9.82
CA TYR A 247 12.52 1.85 -11.24
C TYR A 247 11.29 2.43 -11.97
N CYS A 248 10.09 2.15 -11.46
CA CYS A 248 8.83 2.56 -12.09
C CYS A 248 8.70 4.08 -12.19
N ILE A 249 9.03 4.80 -11.12
CA ILE A 249 8.97 6.26 -11.09
C ILE A 249 10.00 6.86 -12.03
N LYS A 250 11.24 6.33 -12.05
CA LYS A 250 12.24 6.77 -13.02
C LYS A 250 11.74 6.60 -14.45
N LYS A 251 11.11 5.47 -14.78
CA LYS A 251 10.54 5.23 -16.11
C LYS A 251 9.42 6.21 -16.46
N GLN A 252 8.54 6.52 -15.51
CA GLN A 252 7.47 7.50 -15.72
C GLN A 252 8.04 8.92 -15.90
N SER A 253 9.02 9.34 -15.09
CA SER A 253 9.67 10.64 -15.23
C SER A 253 10.41 10.78 -16.56
N GLU A 254 11.08 9.72 -17.03
CA GLU A 254 11.76 9.69 -18.32
C GLU A 254 10.81 10.02 -19.50
N LEU A 255 9.50 9.79 -19.37
CA LEU A 255 8.51 10.15 -20.41
C LEU A 255 8.41 11.66 -20.64
N PHE A 256 8.60 12.45 -19.58
CA PHE A 256 8.47 13.91 -19.65
C PHE A 256 9.82 14.61 -19.80
N GLU A 257 10.92 13.94 -19.40
CA GLU A 257 12.28 14.46 -19.54
C GLU A 257 12.86 14.22 -20.94
N LYS A 258 12.45 13.14 -21.61
CA LYS A 258 12.91 12.82 -22.97
C LYS A 258 12.05 13.49 -24.01
N ASN A 259 12.66 14.39 -24.75
CA ASN A 259 11.99 15.12 -25.82
C ASN A 259 11.49 14.23 -26.98
N ASP A 260 11.92 12.98 -27.10
CA ASP A 260 11.48 12.06 -28.16
C ASP A 260 10.52 10.97 -27.66
N ALA A 261 10.14 11.00 -26.38
CA ALA A 261 9.19 10.06 -25.81
C ALA A 261 7.81 10.20 -26.46
N MET A 262 7.12 9.06 -26.58
CA MET A 262 5.73 9.01 -27.03
C MET A 262 4.84 8.69 -25.84
N ILE A 263 3.90 9.57 -25.57
CA ILE A 263 2.89 9.41 -24.52
C ILE A 263 1.54 9.24 -25.20
N SER A 264 0.80 8.20 -24.81
CA SER A 264 -0.50 7.89 -25.38
C SER A 264 -1.49 9.02 -25.14
N ASP A 265 -2.47 9.11 -26.02
CA ASP A 265 -3.48 10.14 -25.95
C ASP A 265 -4.42 9.93 -24.75
N GLU A 266 -4.62 8.69 -24.28
CA GLU A 266 -5.36 8.44 -23.03
C GLU A 266 -4.62 8.96 -21.79
N ILE A 267 -3.28 8.87 -21.76
CA ILE A 267 -2.48 9.46 -20.67
C ILE A 267 -2.57 10.98 -20.72
N ILE A 268 -2.50 11.57 -21.91
CA ILE A 268 -2.62 13.02 -22.10
C ILE A 268 -4.00 13.52 -21.65
N ASP A 269 -5.07 12.81 -22.06
CA ASP A 269 -6.45 13.11 -21.65
C ASP A 269 -6.57 13.06 -20.11
N TYR A 270 -6.03 12.01 -19.49
CA TYR A 270 -6.00 11.88 -18.04
C TYR A 270 -5.31 13.06 -17.34
N LEU A 271 -4.11 13.44 -17.78
CA LEU A 271 -3.35 14.55 -17.20
C LEU A 271 -4.10 15.89 -17.31
N MET A 272 -4.78 16.09 -18.44
CA MET A 272 -5.57 17.28 -18.71
C MET A 272 -6.79 17.41 -17.82
N GLU A 273 -7.47 16.30 -17.54
CA GLU A 273 -8.65 16.24 -16.68
C GLU A 273 -8.30 16.32 -15.19
N HIS A 274 -7.13 15.83 -14.78
CA HIS A 274 -6.75 15.65 -13.37
C HIS A 274 -5.75 16.70 -12.84
N GLY A 275 -5.67 17.86 -13.49
CA GLY A 275 -4.92 19.01 -12.96
C GLY A 275 -3.42 19.01 -13.24
N HIS A 276 -2.93 18.13 -14.11
CA HIS A 276 -1.51 18.04 -14.51
C HIS A 276 -1.24 18.75 -15.86
N LYS A 277 -1.94 19.86 -16.10
CA LYS A 277 -1.92 20.56 -17.40
C LYS A 277 -0.53 21.10 -17.75
N GLU A 278 0.22 21.59 -16.76
CA GLU A 278 1.55 22.16 -16.99
C GLU A 278 2.57 21.11 -17.44
N GLU A 279 2.54 19.90 -16.87
CA GLU A 279 3.39 18.77 -17.31
C GLU A 279 3.15 18.48 -18.79
N MET A 280 1.88 18.48 -19.21
CA MET A 280 1.50 18.27 -20.60
C MET A 280 1.96 19.41 -21.51
N TYR A 281 1.78 20.68 -21.10
CA TYR A 281 2.26 21.82 -21.89
C TYR A 281 3.76 21.76 -22.13
N GLN A 282 4.54 21.43 -21.09
CA GLN A 282 5.99 21.27 -21.22
C GLN A 282 6.35 20.08 -22.12
N TYR A 283 5.65 18.96 -22.00
CA TYR A 283 5.84 17.81 -22.88
C TYR A 283 5.61 18.20 -24.35
N ILE A 284 4.45 18.78 -24.67
CA ILE A 284 4.13 19.20 -26.04
C ILE A 284 5.12 20.22 -26.55
N LYS A 285 5.51 21.21 -25.75
CA LYS A 285 6.45 22.26 -26.13
C LYS A 285 7.83 21.69 -26.52
N ASN A 286 8.27 20.64 -25.84
CA ASN A 286 9.60 20.06 -26.01
C ASN A 286 9.65 18.83 -26.94
N LEU A 287 8.48 18.31 -27.35
CA LEU A 287 8.39 17.09 -28.18
C LEU A 287 9.07 17.25 -29.54
N THR A 288 10.07 16.42 -29.80
CA THR A 288 10.87 16.34 -31.03
C THR A 288 10.41 15.23 -31.98
N HIS A 289 9.56 14.31 -31.51
CA HIS A 289 9.01 13.24 -32.33
C HIS A 289 7.90 13.77 -33.26
N SER A 290 8.29 14.22 -34.45
CA SER A 290 7.42 14.97 -35.39
C SER A 290 6.12 14.28 -35.79
N VAL A 291 6.13 12.96 -35.99
CA VAL A 291 4.92 12.18 -36.37
C VAL A 291 3.89 12.22 -35.23
N HIS A 292 4.34 11.89 -34.03
CA HIS A 292 3.53 11.93 -32.82
C HIS A 292 3.04 13.36 -32.50
N LEU A 293 3.91 14.38 -32.59
CA LEU A 293 3.50 15.79 -32.43
C LEU A 293 2.39 16.18 -33.41
N LYS A 294 2.47 15.70 -34.67
CA LYS A 294 1.43 15.92 -35.68
C LYS A 294 0.11 15.22 -35.32
N GLU A 295 0.15 14.02 -34.78
CA GLU A 295 -1.05 13.31 -34.32
C GLU A 295 -1.71 14.04 -33.16
N LEU A 296 -0.92 14.46 -32.16
CA LEU A 296 -1.39 15.25 -31.03
C LEU A 296 -1.99 16.58 -31.48
N SER A 297 -1.31 17.30 -32.38
CA SER A 297 -1.78 18.57 -32.93
C SER A 297 -3.17 18.41 -33.55
N LYS A 298 -3.36 17.39 -34.41
CA LYS A 298 -4.67 17.11 -35.01
C LYS A 298 -5.76 16.80 -33.99
N LYS A 299 -5.43 16.13 -32.89
CA LYS A 299 -6.40 15.76 -31.85
C LYS A 299 -6.74 16.93 -30.93
N TYR A 300 -5.78 17.79 -30.62
CA TYR A 300 -5.91 18.74 -29.50
C TYR A 300 -5.87 20.21 -29.89
N PHE A 301 -5.09 20.60 -30.91
CA PHE A 301 -4.89 21.99 -31.27
C PHE A 301 -6.21 22.62 -31.74
N ASN A 302 -6.60 23.71 -31.09
CA ASN A 302 -7.85 24.44 -31.32
C ASN A 302 -9.12 23.56 -31.25
N GLN A 303 -9.04 22.39 -30.59
CA GLN A 303 -10.19 21.50 -30.38
C GLN A 303 -10.82 21.70 -29.00
N THR A 304 -10.12 22.36 -28.08
CA THR A 304 -10.57 22.61 -26.72
C THR A 304 -10.43 24.10 -26.38
N PRO A 305 -11.22 24.67 -25.45
CA PRO A 305 -11.09 26.06 -25.03
C PRO A 305 -9.88 26.24 -24.08
N ASN A 306 -8.72 25.74 -24.47
CA ASN A 306 -7.48 25.76 -23.70
C ASN A 306 -6.37 26.43 -24.51
N GLU A 307 -6.39 27.76 -24.50
CA GLU A 307 -5.44 28.57 -25.26
C GLU A 307 -3.97 28.31 -24.88
N ASN A 308 -3.69 27.98 -23.61
CA ASN A 308 -2.33 27.63 -23.20
C ASN A 308 -1.81 26.35 -23.85
N LEU A 309 -2.70 25.38 -24.12
CA LEU A 309 -2.35 24.18 -24.88
C LEU A 309 -2.01 24.55 -26.34
N ASP A 310 -2.86 25.37 -26.97
CA ASP A 310 -2.63 25.81 -28.34
C ASP A 310 -1.28 26.54 -28.48
N PHE A 311 -0.96 27.39 -27.51
CA PHE A 311 0.35 28.06 -27.48
C PHE A 311 1.52 27.15 -27.11
N ALA A 312 1.31 26.04 -26.41
CA ALA A 312 2.35 25.03 -26.22
C ALA A 312 2.73 24.35 -27.55
N PHE A 313 1.74 24.06 -28.40
CA PHE A 313 1.98 23.58 -29.77
C PHE A 313 2.71 24.61 -30.63
N ILE A 314 2.33 25.89 -30.55
CA ILE A 314 2.99 26.97 -31.29
C ILE A 314 4.43 27.18 -30.82
N ALA A 315 4.69 27.07 -29.52
CA ALA A 315 6.01 27.23 -28.93
C ALA A 315 6.99 26.12 -29.36
N ASN A 316 6.47 24.95 -29.76
CA ASN A 316 7.29 23.84 -30.24
C ASN A 316 7.99 24.20 -31.56
N LYS A 317 9.31 23.94 -31.62
CA LYS A 317 10.20 24.28 -32.75
C LYS A 317 10.44 23.12 -33.72
N THR A 318 9.93 21.93 -33.40
CA THR A 318 10.03 20.74 -34.21
C THR A 318 9.28 20.96 -35.52
N GLU A 319 9.97 20.71 -36.62
CA GLU A 319 9.39 20.89 -37.95
C GLU A 319 8.28 19.85 -38.16
N ILE A 320 7.07 20.36 -38.40
CA ILE A 320 5.90 19.60 -38.81
C ILE A 320 5.52 20.02 -40.23
N ASN A 321 4.62 19.26 -40.87
CA ASN A 321 4.27 19.54 -42.27
C ASN A 321 3.66 20.95 -42.43
N HIS A 322 3.87 21.54 -43.62
CA HIS A 322 3.46 22.91 -43.96
C HIS A 322 1.97 23.22 -43.67
N GLU A 323 1.09 22.22 -43.80
CA GLU A 323 -0.35 22.35 -43.51
C GLU A 323 -0.61 22.80 -42.07
N ILE A 324 -0.01 22.13 -41.08
CA ILE A 324 -0.23 22.46 -39.66
C ILE A 324 0.46 23.79 -39.30
N ALA A 325 1.62 24.08 -39.89
CA ALA A 325 2.27 25.38 -39.71
C ALA A 325 1.36 26.55 -40.17
N LEU A 326 0.59 26.35 -41.25
CA LEU A 326 -0.39 27.33 -41.73
C LEU A 326 -1.60 27.44 -40.80
N GLU A 327 -2.07 26.33 -40.22
CA GLU A 327 -3.12 26.33 -39.20
C GLU A 327 -2.70 27.14 -37.96
N TYR A 328 -1.48 26.94 -37.47
CA TYR A 328 -0.94 27.69 -36.34
C TYR A 328 -0.85 29.19 -36.63
N LYS A 329 -0.36 29.55 -37.82
CA LYS A 329 -0.32 30.94 -38.26
C LYS A 329 -1.71 31.55 -38.32
N THR A 330 -2.67 30.84 -38.90
CA THR A 330 -4.05 31.31 -39.05
C THR A 330 -4.68 31.54 -37.68
N TYR A 331 -4.53 30.58 -36.75
CA TYR A 331 -5.00 30.70 -35.37
C TYR A 331 -4.47 31.95 -34.68
N ILE A 332 -3.15 32.22 -34.77
CA ILE A 332 -2.55 33.42 -34.15
C ILE A 332 -3.17 34.70 -34.73
N LEU A 333 -3.31 34.78 -36.05
CA LEU A 333 -3.87 35.96 -36.72
C LEU A 333 -5.34 36.17 -36.40
N ASP A 334 -6.12 35.10 -36.26
CA ASP A 334 -7.52 35.15 -35.84
C ASP A 334 -7.62 35.69 -34.40
N LYS A 335 -6.80 35.19 -33.47
CA LYS A 335 -6.74 35.71 -32.09
C LYS A 335 -6.38 37.19 -32.02
N ILE A 336 -5.41 37.63 -32.82
CA ILE A 336 -5.05 39.05 -32.94
C ILE A 336 -6.22 39.87 -33.48
N THR A 337 -6.93 39.34 -34.47
CA THR A 337 -8.05 40.03 -35.12
C THR A 337 -9.26 40.13 -34.19
N ASP A 338 -9.59 39.07 -33.46
CA ASP A 338 -10.72 39.03 -32.53
C ASP A 338 -10.51 39.98 -31.34
N HIS A 339 -9.27 40.10 -30.88
CA HIS A 339 -8.88 40.91 -29.72
C HIS A 339 -8.20 42.24 -30.10
N TRP A 340 -8.51 42.77 -31.29
CA TRP A 340 -7.75 43.85 -31.89
C TRP A 340 -7.68 45.18 -31.12
N LYS A 341 -8.57 45.41 -30.16
CA LYS A 341 -8.58 46.58 -29.27
C LYS A 341 -7.96 46.32 -27.90
N ASP A 342 -7.73 45.06 -27.56
CA ASP A 342 -7.25 44.64 -26.26
C ASP A 342 -5.72 44.61 -26.25
N LYS A 343 -5.12 45.76 -25.91
CA LYS A 343 -3.66 45.92 -25.93
C LYS A 343 -2.95 44.96 -24.97
N GLU A 344 -3.54 44.64 -23.83
CA GLU A 344 -2.94 43.76 -22.82
C GLU A 344 -2.90 42.30 -23.31
N TYR A 345 -4.00 41.86 -23.91
CA TYR A 345 -4.07 40.55 -24.54
C TYR A 345 -3.13 40.44 -25.74
N LEU A 346 -3.10 41.44 -26.62
CA LEU A 346 -2.20 41.46 -27.77
C LEU A 346 -0.73 41.43 -27.33
N ALA A 347 -0.35 42.23 -26.34
CA ALA A 347 1.00 42.20 -25.75
C ALA A 347 1.35 40.80 -25.22
N THR A 348 0.42 40.16 -24.52
CA THR A 348 0.60 38.80 -24.00
C THR A 348 0.83 37.78 -25.13
N ILE A 349 0.09 37.85 -26.23
CA ILE A 349 0.26 36.93 -27.36
C ILE A 349 1.62 37.11 -28.02
N ILE A 350 2.03 38.33 -28.34
CA ILE A 350 3.26 38.57 -29.10
C ILE A 350 4.53 38.22 -28.31
N GLU A 351 4.45 38.23 -26.97
CA GLU A 351 5.52 37.82 -26.06
C GLU A 351 5.66 36.30 -25.94
N ARG A 352 4.66 35.53 -26.36
CA ARG A 352 4.72 34.06 -26.28
C ARG A 352 5.78 33.49 -27.21
N GLU A 353 6.40 32.40 -26.74
CA GLU A 353 7.50 31.76 -27.44
C GLU A 353 7.09 31.31 -28.86
N ASN A 354 8.00 31.54 -29.81
CA ASN A 354 7.89 31.14 -31.22
C ASN A 354 6.73 31.78 -32.03
N VAL A 355 5.84 32.57 -31.41
CA VAL A 355 4.72 33.25 -32.09
C VAL A 355 5.20 34.10 -33.26
N ALA A 356 6.26 34.89 -33.09
CA ALA A 356 6.79 35.74 -34.15
C ALA A 356 7.34 34.96 -35.35
N ASN A 357 7.91 33.78 -35.11
CA ASN A 357 8.42 32.92 -36.18
C ASN A 357 7.27 32.27 -36.96
N VAL A 358 6.21 31.85 -36.27
CA VAL A 358 5.04 31.19 -36.87
C VAL A 358 4.14 32.18 -37.61
N ALA A 359 3.78 33.31 -36.98
CA ALA A 359 2.93 34.33 -37.60
C ALA A 359 3.68 35.10 -38.70
N GLY A 360 4.97 35.35 -38.48
CA GLY A 360 5.84 36.17 -39.31
C GLY A 360 6.12 37.53 -38.67
N HIS A 361 7.39 37.93 -38.67
CA HIS A 361 7.85 39.16 -38.01
C HIS A 361 7.17 40.44 -38.50
N ASP A 362 6.85 40.54 -39.79
CA ASP A 362 6.18 41.73 -40.33
C ASP A 362 4.73 41.85 -39.85
N GLU A 363 4.03 40.73 -39.63
CA GLU A 363 2.69 40.78 -39.05
C GLU A 363 2.75 41.18 -37.58
N ILE A 364 3.69 40.63 -36.80
CA ILE A 364 3.89 41.02 -35.40
C ILE A 364 4.27 42.50 -35.28
N ARG A 365 5.10 43.04 -36.19
CA ARG A 365 5.44 44.48 -36.19
C ARG A 365 4.20 45.36 -36.32
N LYS A 366 3.27 45.02 -37.22
CA LYS A 366 2.01 45.77 -37.38
C LYS A 366 1.15 45.72 -36.11
N VAL A 367 1.16 44.59 -35.39
CA VAL A 367 0.46 44.47 -34.11
C VAL A 367 1.08 45.37 -33.04
N ILE A 368 2.41 45.43 -32.97
CA ILE A 368 3.12 46.34 -32.04
C ILE A 368 2.79 47.80 -32.35
N GLU A 369 2.90 48.22 -33.62
CA GLU A 369 2.55 49.58 -34.06
C GLU A 369 1.10 49.95 -33.70
N ARG A 370 0.19 48.97 -33.74
CA ARG A 370 -1.20 49.16 -33.33
C ARG A 370 -1.35 49.30 -31.82
N ILE A 371 -0.63 48.51 -31.03
CA ILE A 371 -0.63 48.63 -29.56
C ILE A 371 -0.17 50.05 -29.18
N ASP A 372 0.87 50.56 -29.83
CA ASP A 372 1.37 51.92 -29.61
C ASP A 372 0.31 52.98 -29.95
N GLN A 373 -0.37 52.85 -31.10
CA GLN A 373 -1.48 53.74 -31.48
C GLN A 373 -2.62 53.73 -30.46
N ILE A 374 -3.01 52.57 -29.94
CA ILE A 374 -4.05 52.45 -28.92
C ILE A 374 -3.62 53.17 -27.63
N ASN A 375 -2.35 53.07 -27.23
CA ASN A 375 -1.82 53.77 -26.06
C ASN A 375 -1.85 55.29 -26.25
N ASP A 376 -1.44 55.79 -27.42
CA ASP A 376 -1.46 57.22 -27.73
C ASP A 376 -2.89 57.78 -27.68
N GLU A 377 -3.86 57.07 -28.27
CA GLU A 377 -5.28 57.45 -28.24
C GLU A 377 -5.86 57.49 -26.82
N GLU A 378 -5.43 56.57 -25.96
CA GLU A 378 -5.86 56.51 -24.55
C GLU A 378 -5.28 57.67 -23.74
N GLU A 379 -3.99 57.99 -23.93
CA GLU A 379 -3.35 59.14 -23.29
C GLU A 379 -4.00 60.46 -23.71
N GLU A 380 -4.35 60.61 -24.99
CA GLU A 380 -5.09 61.77 -25.48
C GLU A 380 -6.49 61.88 -24.86
N ARG A 381 -7.22 60.77 -24.72
CA ARG A 381 -8.54 60.78 -24.06
C ARG A 381 -8.45 61.23 -22.61
N VAL A 382 -7.47 60.74 -21.85
CA VAL A 382 -7.27 61.14 -20.45
C VAL A 382 -7.05 62.65 -20.36
N LYS A 383 -6.19 63.21 -21.23
CA LYS A 383 -5.96 64.67 -21.27
C LYS A 383 -7.21 65.47 -21.63
N ILE A 384 -8.03 64.96 -22.55
CA ILE A 384 -9.30 65.60 -22.93
C ILE A 384 -10.31 65.55 -21.77
N GLU A 385 -10.40 64.42 -21.06
CA GLU A 385 -11.28 64.28 -19.89
C GLU A 385 -10.87 65.22 -18.76
N GLU A 386 -9.57 65.32 -18.44
CA GLU A 386 -9.05 66.29 -17.48
C GLU A 386 -9.37 67.73 -17.88
N ALA A 387 -9.18 68.08 -19.15
CA ALA A 387 -9.50 69.41 -19.66
C ALA A 387 -11.01 69.71 -19.58
N LEU A 388 -11.87 68.73 -19.86
CA LEU A 388 -13.32 68.84 -19.74
C LEU A 388 -13.76 69.01 -18.28
N GLU A 389 -13.12 68.32 -17.34
CA GLU A 389 -13.37 68.48 -15.91
C GLU A 389 -12.99 69.89 -15.43
N ILE A 390 -11.81 70.37 -15.81
CA ILE A 390 -11.38 71.75 -15.53
C ILE A 390 -12.36 72.76 -16.11
N ALA A 391 -12.82 72.56 -17.35
CA ALA A 391 -13.78 73.44 -18.00
C ALA A 391 -15.15 73.46 -17.28
N LYS A 392 -15.65 72.29 -16.86
CA LYS A 392 -16.89 72.19 -16.06
C LYS A 392 -16.75 72.91 -14.72
N ASN A 393 -15.62 72.73 -14.04
CA ASN A 393 -15.34 73.42 -12.78
C ASN A 393 -15.28 74.95 -12.97
N ALA A 394 -14.60 75.42 -14.01
CA ALA A 394 -14.56 76.85 -14.34
C ALA A 394 -15.94 77.41 -14.67
N GLN A 395 -16.78 76.65 -15.40
CA GLN A 395 -18.15 77.03 -15.70
C GLN A 395 -19.01 77.15 -14.43
N ALA A 396 -18.89 76.21 -13.50
CA ALA A 396 -19.60 76.24 -12.22
C ALA A 396 -19.22 77.49 -11.40
N ILE A 397 -17.93 77.79 -11.30
CA ILE A 397 -17.42 78.99 -10.60
C ILE A 397 -17.95 80.27 -11.28
N ALA A 398 -17.99 80.31 -12.61
CA ALA A 398 -18.51 81.47 -13.34
C ALA A 398 -20.02 81.67 -13.12
N LEU A 399 -20.80 80.59 -13.04
CA LEU A 399 -22.22 80.63 -12.69
C LEU A 399 -22.43 81.14 -11.26
N GLU A 400 -21.71 80.60 -10.27
CA GLU A 400 -21.77 81.09 -8.89
C GLU A 400 -21.40 82.58 -8.79
N ALA A 401 -20.32 83.00 -9.47
CA ALA A 401 -19.90 84.40 -9.50
C ALA A 401 -20.96 85.31 -10.13
N LYS A 402 -21.64 84.84 -11.19
CA LYS A 402 -22.74 85.57 -11.82
C LYS A 402 -23.95 85.68 -10.89
N GLU A 403 -24.35 84.59 -10.23
CA GLU A 403 -25.44 84.60 -9.25
C GLU A 403 -25.15 85.56 -8.07
N LEU A 404 -23.91 85.56 -7.56
CA LEU A 404 -23.47 86.51 -6.54
C LEU A 404 -23.47 87.97 -7.00
N ALA A 405 -23.25 88.21 -8.30
CA ALA A 405 -23.29 89.54 -8.90
C ALA A 405 -24.73 90.04 -9.16
N GLU A 406 -25.64 89.14 -9.51
CA GLU A 406 -27.08 89.44 -9.73
C GLU A 406 -27.90 89.48 -8.43
N GLY A 407 -27.38 88.89 -7.33
CA GLY A 407 -27.97 88.94 -5.99
C GLY A 407 -27.65 90.19 -5.16
N LYS A 408 -27.07 91.24 -5.78
CA LYS A 408 -26.86 92.58 -5.22
C LYS A 408 -27.69 93.60 -5.97
#